data_AF-A0A3L8PY43-F1
#
_entry.id   AF-A0A3L8PY43-F1
#
_cell.length_a   1.000
_cell.length_b   1.000
_cell.length_c   1.000
_cell.angle_alpha   90.00
_cell.angle_beta   90.00
_cell.angle_gamma   90.00
#
_symmetry.space_group_name_H-M   'P 1'
#
loop_
_entity.id
_entity.type
_entity.pdbx_description
1 polymer ?
#
loop_
_entity_poly.entity_id
_entity_poly.type
_entity_poly.pdbx_seq_one_letter_code
_entity_poly.pdbx_strand_id
1 'polypeptide(L)'
;MGQDPYHGPNQAHGLCFSVNKGIKVPPSLVNIYKELATDIEGFTIPEHGDLRPWAKQGVMLLNTVLTVEESKAHAHAGHGWEIFTDKALVKLNEQFHQIVFVLWGSHAIKKSKLITNPVHQILTAPHPSPLSAYRGFFGCGHFSQVNKLLKDANFEPINWQV
;
A
#
# COMPACT_ATOMS: atom_id res chain seq x y z
N MET A 1 1.07 1.91 -2.47
CA MET A 1 1.40 1.14 -3.71
C MET A 1 2.43 0.07 -3.42
N GLY A 2 2.28 -1.10 -4.03
CA GLY A 2 3.27 -2.19 -4.04
C GLY A 2 3.96 -2.35 -5.40
N GLN A 3 4.94 -3.25 -5.48
CA GLN A 3 5.70 -3.50 -6.71
C GLN A 3 5.14 -4.71 -7.47
N ASP A 4 5.33 -5.92 -6.94
CA ASP A 4 4.91 -7.18 -7.53
C ASP A 4 3.94 -7.94 -6.60
N PRO A 5 3.12 -8.86 -7.15
CA PRO A 5 2.39 -9.82 -6.34
C PRO A 5 3.34 -10.76 -5.60
N TYR A 6 2.87 -11.35 -4.49
CA TYR A 6 3.56 -12.50 -3.90
C TYR A 6 3.58 -13.67 -4.89
N HIS A 7 4.74 -14.34 -5.00
CA HIS A 7 5.00 -15.40 -5.97
C HIS A 7 4.96 -16.81 -5.37
N GLY A 8 4.63 -16.95 -4.08
CA GLY A 8 4.39 -18.25 -3.45
C GLY A 8 2.94 -18.73 -3.65
N PRO A 9 2.70 -20.04 -3.60
CA PRO A 9 1.37 -20.61 -3.81
C PRO A 9 0.36 -20.05 -2.80
N ASN A 10 -0.82 -19.66 -3.29
CA ASN A 10 -1.95 -19.12 -2.52
C ASN A 10 -1.69 -17.83 -1.71
N GLN A 11 -0.52 -17.19 -1.89
CA GLN A 11 -0.18 -15.96 -1.17
C GLN A 11 -0.91 -14.75 -1.75
N ALA A 12 -0.71 -14.47 -3.05
CA ALA A 12 -1.32 -13.32 -3.69
C ALA A 12 -2.81 -13.55 -3.99
N HIS A 13 -3.61 -12.50 -3.80
CA HIS A 13 -5.05 -12.49 -4.15
C HIS A 13 -5.50 -11.15 -4.77
N GLY A 14 -4.56 -10.42 -5.38
CA GLY A 14 -4.84 -9.20 -6.14
C GLY A 14 -4.75 -7.88 -5.36
N LEU A 15 -4.43 -7.91 -4.06
CA LEU A 15 -4.21 -6.73 -3.23
C LEU A 15 -2.74 -6.67 -2.79
N CYS A 16 -2.08 -5.53 -2.98
CA CYS A 16 -0.68 -5.37 -2.54
C CYS A 16 -0.55 -5.53 -1.02
N PHE A 17 0.57 -6.12 -0.58
CA PHE A 17 0.88 -6.50 0.81
C PHE A 17 -0.03 -7.56 1.46
N SER A 18 -1.23 -7.78 0.92
CA SER A 18 -2.24 -8.66 1.49
C SER A 18 -2.00 -10.14 1.16
N VAL A 19 -2.34 -11.03 2.08
CA VAL A 19 -2.39 -12.49 1.86
C VAL A 19 -3.69 -13.08 2.40
N ASN A 20 -4.08 -14.26 1.91
CA ASN A 20 -5.26 -14.96 2.43
C ASN A 20 -5.09 -15.36 3.91
N LYS A 21 -6.20 -15.48 4.66
CA LYS A 21 -6.18 -16.03 6.02
C LYS A 21 -5.62 -17.46 6.00
N GLY A 22 -4.84 -17.81 7.02
CA GLY A 22 -4.11 -19.09 7.08
C GLY A 22 -2.76 -19.10 6.37
N ILE A 23 -2.45 -18.07 5.56
CA ILE A 23 -1.10 -17.87 5.04
C ILE A 23 -0.27 -17.08 6.05
N LYS A 24 0.98 -17.52 6.26
CA LYS A 24 1.94 -16.82 7.12
C LYS A 24 2.07 -15.36 6.69
N VAL A 25 1.90 -14.44 7.64
CA VAL A 25 2.02 -13.00 7.41
C VAL A 25 3.43 -12.67 6.87
N PRO A 26 3.54 -12.07 5.67
CA PRO A 26 4.84 -11.77 5.08
C PRO A 26 5.61 -10.71 5.89
N PRO A 27 6.96 -10.69 5.84
CA PRO A 27 7.78 -9.78 6.65
C PRO A 27 7.44 -8.29 6.50
N SER A 28 7.14 -7.84 5.27
CA SER A 28 6.72 -6.46 5.03
C SER A 28 5.38 -6.13 5.71
N LEU A 29 4.42 -7.06 5.71
CA LEU A 29 3.14 -6.86 6.37
C LEU A 29 3.26 -6.91 7.90
N VAL A 30 4.16 -7.75 8.44
CA VAL A 30 4.51 -7.72 9.87
C VAL A 30 5.00 -6.33 10.28
N ASN A 31 5.87 -5.70 9.47
CA ASN A 31 6.35 -4.36 9.78
C ASN A 31 5.26 -3.29 9.62
N ILE A 32 4.36 -3.43 8.64
CA ILE A 32 3.15 -2.58 8.54
C ILE A 32 2.31 -2.68 9.82
N TYR A 33 2.06 -3.87 10.34
CA TYR A 33 1.30 -4.04 11.58
C TYR A 33 2.03 -3.50 12.81
N LYS A 34 3.36 -3.59 12.87
CA LYS A 34 4.15 -2.97 13.94
C LYS A 34 4.02 -1.44 13.93
N GLU A 35 4.09 -0.82 12.75
CA GLU A 35 3.90 0.62 12.61
C GLU A 35 2.47 1.01 13.00
N LEU A 36 1.46 0.27 12.56
CA LEU A 36 0.06 0.48 12.95
C LEU A 36 -0.15 0.41 14.47
N ALA A 37 0.47 -0.56 15.14
CA ALA A 37 0.37 -0.71 16.59
C ALA A 37 0.98 0.47 17.35
N THR A 38 1.94 1.19 16.75
CA THR A 38 2.52 2.40 17.34
C THR A 38 1.81 3.69 16.92
N ASP A 39 1.19 3.72 15.73
CA ASP A 39 0.59 4.92 15.12
C ASP A 39 -0.90 5.06 15.44
N ILE A 40 -1.64 3.96 15.51
CA ILE A 40 -3.09 3.94 15.73
C ILE A 40 -3.38 3.42 17.13
N GLU A 41 -3.88 4.32 17.99
CA GLU A 41 -4.29 3.97 19.35
C GLU A 41 -5.30 2.81 19.35
N GLY A 42 -5.04 1.79 20.16
CA GLY A 42 -5.89 0.62 20.29
C GLY A 42 -5.77 -0.41 19.17
N PHE A 43 -4.90 -0.21 18.17
CA PHE A 43 -4.67 -1.21 17.13
C PHE A 43 -4.05 -2.48 17.71
N THR A 44 -4.65 -3.63 17.40
CA THR A 44 -4.16 -4.94 17.80
C THR A 44 -3.66 -5.69 16.58
N ILE A 45 -2.44 -6.24 16.67
CA ILE A 45 -1.82 -6.97 15.57
C ILE A 45 -2.61 -8.28 15.33
N PRO A 46 -3.23 -8.46 14.15
CA PRO A 46 -3.98 -9.66 13.83
C PRO A 46 -3.05 -10.83 13.51
N GLU A 47 -3.54 -12.06 13.69
CA GLU A 47 -2.82 -13.30 13.34
C GLU A 47 -2.97 -13.68 11.85
N HIS A 48 -3.47 -12.78 11.00
CA HIS A 48 -3.65 -12.99 9.57
C HIS A 48 -3.22 -11.79 8.76
N GLY A 49 -2.96 -11.99 7.46
CA GLY A 49 -2.53 -10.93 6.56
C GLY A 49 -3.59 -10.40 5.59
N ASP A 50 -4.87 -10.65 5.86
CA ASP A 50 -5.97 -10.28 4.95
C ASP A 50 -6.40 -8.82 5.12
N LEU A 51 -6.10 -8.01 4.10
CA LEU A 51 -6.39 -6.57 4.04
C LEU A 51 -7.67 -6.22 3.23
N ARG A 52 -8.51 -7.20 2.89
CA ARG A 52 -9.82 -6.92 2.25
C ARG A 52 -10.69 -5.92 3.02
N PRO A 53 -10.69 -5.87 4.38
CA PRO A 53 -11.45 -4.84 5.10
C PRO A 53 -11.02 -3.41 4.76
N TRP A 54 -9.74 -3.16 4.46
CA TRP A 54 -9.28 -1.84 4.00
C TRP A 54 -9.80 -1.52 2.61
N ALA A 55 -9.74 -2.49 1.68
CA ALA A 55 -10.22 -2.31 0.31
C ALA A 55 -11.71 -1.94 0.26
N LYS A 56 -12.54 -2.53 1.13
CA LYS A 56 -13.96 -2.20 1.26
C LYS A 56 -14.23 -0.77 1.74
N GLN A 57 -13.26 -0.15 2.38
CA GLN A 57 -13.34 1.24 2.88
C GLN A 57 -12.77 2.26 1.87
N GLY A 58 -12.42 1.82 0.65
CA GLY A 58 -11.87 2.70 -0.39
C GLY A 58 -10.34 2.75 -0.44
N VAL A 59 -9.63 1.91 0.32
CA VAL A 59 -8.17 1.81 0.22
C VAL A 59 -7.77 0.99 -1.01
N MET A 60 -7.29 1.65 -2.05
CA MET A 60 -6.81 0.96 -3.25
C MET A 60 -5.42 0.35 -3.04
N LEU A 61 -5.35 -0.97 -2.86
CA LEU A 61 -4.11 -1.73 -2.68
C LEU A 61 -3.53 -2.20 -4.02
N LEU A 62 -2.99 -1.27 -4.80
CA LEU A 62 -2.46 -1.53 -6.15
C LEU A 62 -0.97 -1.90 -6.16
N ASN A 63 -0.62 -2.99 -6.85
CA ASN A 63 0.75 -3.30 -7.29
C ASN A 63 1.03 -2.65 -8.65
N THR A 64 2.29 -2.31 -8.96
CA THR A 64 2.67 -1.82 -10.30
C THR A 64 2.70 -2.92 -11.36
N VAL A 65 2.98 -4.16 -10.95
CA VAL A 65 2.90 -5.36 -11.78
C VAL A 65 1.79 -6.24 -11.22
N LEU A 66 0.88 -6.75 -12.06
CA LEU A 66 -0.35 -7.40 -11.59
C LEU A 66 -0.31 -8.94 -11.64
N THR A 67 0.73 -9.53 -12.25
CA THR A 67 0.94 -10.99 -12.28
C THR A 67 2.42 -11.30 -12.09
N VAL A 68 2.73 -12.51 -11.65
CA VAL A 68 4.10 -12.99 -11.48
C VAL A 68 4.11 -14.50 -11.70
N GLU A 69 5.19 -15.04 -12.26
CA GLU A 69 5.38 -16.48 -12.35
C GLU A 69 5.73 -17.05 -10.98
N GLU A 70 5.24 -18.26 -10.68
CA GLU A 70 5.50 -18.92 -9.40
C GLU A 70 7.01 -19.00 -9.11
N SER A 71 7.40 -18.63 -7.88
CA SER A 71 8.78 -18.63 -7.40
C SER A 71 9.77 -17.75 -8.18
N LYS A 72 9.31 -16.92 -9.14
CA LYS A 72 10.15 -16.00 -9.91
C LYS A 72 9.73 -14.55 -9.70
N ALA A 73 10.29 -13.91 -8.68
CA ALA A 73 10.11 -12.48 -8.46
C ALA A 73 10.47 -11.68 -9.74
N HIS A 74 9.69 -10.64 -10.06
CA HIS A 74 9.89 -9.78 -11.23
C HIS A 74 9.78 -10.45 -12.60
N ALA A 75 9.27 -11.69 -12.69
CA ALA A 75 9.17 -12.42 -13.96
C ALA A 75 8.33 -11.70 -15.04
N HIS A 76 7.35 -10.88 -14.64
CA HIS A 76 6.51 -10.12 -15.57
C HIS A 76 6.76 -8.60 -15.51
N ALA A 77 7.86 -8.16 -14.88
CA ALA A 77 8.27 -6.76 -14.93
C ALA A 77 8.65 -6.38 -16.37
N GLY A 78 8.22 -5.20 -16.82
CA GLY A 78 8.44 -4.73 -18.18
C GLY A 78 7.53 -5.36 -19.24
N HIS A 79 6.57 -6.20 -18.86
CA HIS A 79 5.61 -6.83 -19.79
C HIS A 79 4.36 -5.96 -20.06
N GLY A 80 4.39 -4.70 -19.64
CA GLY A 80 3.33 -3.70 -19.92
C GLY A 80 2.36 -3.45 -18.76
N TRP A 81 2.47 -4.19 -17.64
CA TRP A 81 1.64 -3.92 -16.46
C TRP A 81 1.91 -2.54 -15.87
N GLU A 82 3.15 -2.07 -15.92
CA GLU A 82 3.52 -0.75 -15.45
C GLU A 82 2.86 0.34 -16.29
N ILE A 83 2.67 0.12 -17.60
CA ILE A 83 1.95 1.05 -18.47
C ILE A 83 0.49 1.14 -18.04
N PHE A 84 -0.14 -0.03 -17.80
CA PHE A 84 -1.53 -0.09 -17.37
C PHE A 84 -1.74 0.60 -16.01
N THR A 85 -0.89 0.28 -15.03
CA THR A 85 -1.02 0.82 -13.67
C THR A 85 -0.64 2.31 -13.62
N ASP A 86 0.29 2.76 -14.47
CA ASP A 86 0.58 4.20 -14.62
C ASP A 86 -0.61 4.95 -15.22
N LYS A 87 -1.31 4.37 -16.20
CA LYS A 87 -2.55 4.97 -16.72
C LYS A 87 -3.65 5.00 -15.67
N ALA A 88 -3.75 3.99 -14.82
CA ALA A 88 -4.68 4.03 -13.69
C ALA A 88 -4.35 5.18 -12.71
N LEU A 89 -3.07 5.39 -12.38
CA LEU A 89 -2.65 6.53 -11.55
C LEU A 89 -2.96 7.88 -12.20
N VAL A 90 -2.74 8.03 -13.50
CA VAL A 90 -3.12 9.24 -14.23
C VAL A 90 -4.62 9.49 -14.14
N LYS A 91 -5.45 8.43 -14.26
CA LYS A 91 -6.91 8.56 -14.09
C LYS A 91 -7.34 8.89 -12.67
N LEU A 92 -6.61 8.42 -11.66
CA LEU A 92 -6.83 8.84 -10.28
C LEU A 92 -6.40 10.30 -10.07
N ASN A 93 -5.32 10.75 -10.69
CA ASN A 93 -4.85 12.13 -10.63
C ASN A 93 -5.83 13.14 -11.27
N GLU A 94 -6.64 12.70 -12.23
CA GLU A 94 -7.69 13.51 -12.86
C GLU A 94 -8.92 13.71 -11.94
N GLN A 95 -9.00 13.04 -10.78
CA GLN A 95 -10.17 13.15 -9.90
C GLN A 95 -10.19 14.50 -9.15
N PHE A 96 -11.40 15.03 -8.96
CA PHE A 96 -11.60 16.31 -8.26
C PHE A 96 -11.69 16.16 -6.74
N HIS A 97 -12.00 14.97 -6.25
CA HIS A 97 -11.98 14.70 -4.81
C HIS A 97 -10.55 14.38 -4.37
N GLN A 98 -10.21 14.76 -3.13
CA GLN A 98 -8.91 14.45 -2.56
C GLN A 98 -8.70 12.93 -2.53
N ILE A 99 -7.47 12.50 -2.84
CA ILE A 99 -6.98 11.14 -2.70
C ILE A 99 -5.64 11.26 -1.97
N VAL A 100 -5.43 10.40 -0.96
CA VAL A 100 -4.15 10.32 -0.26
C VAL A 100 -3.33 9.17 -0.84
N PHE A 101 -2.26 9.50 -1.56
CA PHE A 101 -1.35 8.53 -2.17
C PHE A 101 -0.23 8.17 -1.19
N VAL A 102 -0.21 6.91 -0.76
CA VAL A 102 0.84 6.38 0.10
C VAL A 102 1.86 5.60 -0.72
N LEU A 103 3.07 6.16 -0.82
CA LEU A 103 4.15 5.68 -1.68
C LEU A 103 5.35 5.22 -0.82
N TRP A 104 5.45 3.92 -0.60
CA TRP A 104 6.52 3.32 0.19
C TRP A 104 7.62 2.72 -0.69
N GLY A 105 8.85 3.17 -0.51
CA GLY A 105 10.03 2.72 -1.26
C GLY A 105 10.25 3.47 -2.57
N SER A 106 11.49 3.44 -3.06
CA SER A 106 11.93 4.24 -4.21
C SER A 106 11.13 3.95 -5.49
N HIS A 107 10.69 2.71 -5.71
CA HIS A 107 9.87 2.34 -6.85
C HIS A 107 8.51 3.03 -6.84
N ALA A 108 7.80 2.99 -5.70
CA ALA A 108 6.52 3.69 -5.53
C ALA A 108 6.70 5.21 -5.55
N ILE A 109 7.74 5.73 -4.88
CA ILE A 109 8.02 7.17 -4.80
C ILE A 109 8.25 7.76 -6.20
N LYS A 110 8.92 7.04 -7.12
CA LYS A 110 9.10 7.52 -8.51
C LYS A 110 7.78 7.81 -9.23
N LYS A 111 6.68 7.17 -8.83
CA LYS A 111 5.34 7.38 -9.40
C LYS A 111 4.70 8.69 -8.94
N SER A 112 5.26 9.38 -7.93
CA SER A 112 4.78 10.71 -7.51
C SER A 112 4.78 11.73 -8.64
N LYS A 113 5.67 11.58 -9.63
CA LYS A 113 5.72 12.42 -10.83
C LYS A 113 4.43 12.38 -11.67
N LEU A 114 3.61 11.34 -11.52
CA LEU A 114 2.32 11.20 -12.20
C LEU A 114 1.16 11.85 -11.41
N ILE A 115 1.41 12.25 -10.16
CA ILE A 115 0.42 12.84 -9.26
C ILE A 115 0.74 14.34 -9.17
N THR A 116 0.10 15.12 -10.04
CA THR A 116 0.35 16.56 -10.20
C THR A 116 -0.80 17.44 -9.72
N ASN A 117 -1.97 16.84 -9.49
CA ASN A 117 -3.14 17.58 -9.05
C ASN A 117 -3.00 17.98 -7.57
N PRO A 118 -3.01 19.28 -7.24
CA PRO A 118 -2.77 19.77 -5.89
C PRO A 118 -3.89 19.44 -4.89
N VAL A 119 -5.05 18.94 -5.36
CA VAL A 119 -6.10 18.45 -4.46
C VAL A 119 -5.70 17.15 -3.77
N HIS A 120 -4.75 16.39 -4.33
CA HIS A 120 -4.29 15.13 -3.77
C HIS A 120 -3.14 15.35 -2.80
N GLN A 121 -2.99 14.40 -1.87
CA GLN A 121 -1.92 14.40 -0.88
C GLN A 121 -0.99 13.24 -1.14
N ILE A 122 0.32 13.42 -0.94
CA ILE A 122 1.32 12.39 -1.14
C ILE A 122 2.09 12.19 0.17
N LEU A 123 2.08 10.96 0.68
CA LEU A 123 2.89 10.53 1.82
C LEU A 123 3.95 9.54 1.34
N THR A 124 5.21 9.80 1.69
CA THR A 124 6.34 8.98 1.24
C THR A 124 7.20 8.53 2.41
N ALA A 125 7.59 7.25 2.39
CA ALA A 125 8.54 6.70 3.35
C ALA A 125 9.36 5.57 2.69
N PRO A 126 10.45 5.10 3.31
CA PRO A 126 11.09 3.85 2.92
C PRO A 126 10.10 2.67 2.87
N HIS A 127 10.48 1.61 2.16
CA HIS A 127 9.62 0.42 2.07
C HIS A 127 9.54 -0.31 3.43
N PRO A 128 8.40 -0.95 3.79
CA PRO A 128 8.27 -1.74 5.02
C PRO A 128 9.09 -3.04 5.04
N SER A 129 9.91 -3.31 4.02
CA SER A 129 10.74 -4.52 3.99
C SER A 129 11.75 -4.49 5.15
N PRO A 130 12.12 -5.64 5.75
CA PRO A 130 13.17 -5.69 6.77
C PRO A 130 14.47 -4.97 6.36
N LEU A 131 14.78 -4.93 5.05
CA LEU A 131 15.96 -4.25 4.52
C LEU A 131 15.91 -2.71 4.64
N SER A 132 14.73 -2.13 4.83
CA SER A 132 14.55 -0.66 4.78
C SER A 132 13.67 -0.09 5.88
N ALA A 133 12.96 -0.90 6.66
CA ALA A 133 11.97 -0.39 7.59
C ALA A 133 12.55 0.57 8.65
N TYR A 134 13.73 0.25 9.18
CA TYR A 134 14.45 1.08 10.16
C TYR A 134 15.04 2.36 9.59
N ARG A 135 15.04 2.54 8.25
CA ARG A 135 15.55 3.75 7.60
C ARG A 135 14.52 4.89 7.55
N GLY A 136 13.37 4.72 8.21
CA GLY A 136 12.31 5.73 8.30
C GLY A 136 10.90 5.27 7.92
N PHE A 137 10.66 3.96 7.71
CA PHE A 137 9.28 3.47 7.65
C PHE A 137 8.68 3.41 9.07
N PHE A 138 9.43 2.88 10.03
CA PHE A 138 9.02 2.93 11.42
C PHE A 138 9.05 4.37 11.94
N GLY A 139 7.96 4.78 12.59
CA GLY A 139 7.73 6.15 13.05
C GLY A 139 7.31 7.11 11.93
N CYS A 140 6.94 6.61 10.75
CA CYS A 140 6.45 7.47 9.67
C CYS A 140 5.08 8.09 10.01
N GLY A 141 4.26 7.43 10.84
CA GLY A 141 2.95 7.92 11.27
C GLY A 141 1.95 8.07 10.12
N HIS A 142 2.12 7.29 9.04
CA HIS A 142 1.32 7.49 7.82
C HIS A 142 -0.16 7.14 8.01
N PHE A 143 -0.52 6.20 8.88
CA PHE A 143 -1.92 5.76 9.02
C PHE A 143 -2.75 6.82 9.73
N SER A 144 -2.20 7.43 10.79
CA SER A 144 -2.83 8.56 11.47
C SER A 144 -2.85 9.82 10.58
N GLN A 145 -1.78 10.08 9.83
CA GLN A 145 -1.74 11.16 8.84
C GLN A 145 -2.79 11.00 7.74
N VAL A 146 -2.96 9.79 7.17
CA VAL A 146 -4.04 9.52 6.20
C VAL A 146 -5.38 9.88 6.81
N ASN A 147 -5.67 9.41 8.03
CA ASN A 147 -6.94 9.70 8.69
C ASN A 147 -7.13 11.19 8.97
N LYS A 148 -6.08 11.92 9.34
CA LYS A 148 -6.11 13.37 9.50
C LYS A 148 -6.44 14.07 8.19
N LEU A 149 -5.73 13.73 7.11
CA LEU A 149 -5.94 14.33 5.78
C LEU A 149 -7.35 14.06 5.25
N LEU A 150 -7.88 12.85 5.47
CA LEU A 150 -9.27 12.52 5.10
C LEU A 150 -10.27 13.35 5.90
N LYS A 151 -10.11 13.45 7.22
CA LYS A 151 -10.97 14.28 8.08
C LYS A 151 -10.94 15.75 7.67
N ASP A 152 -9.76 16.30 7.42
CA ASP A 152 -9.58 17.70 6.99
C ASP A 152 -10.29 17.97 5.64
N ALA A 153 -10.48 16.95 4.81
CA ALA A 153 -11.22 16.99 3.55
C ALA A 153 -12.68 16.52 3.67
N ASN A 154 -13.22 16.38 4.89
CA ASN A 154 -14.58 15.91 5.18
C ASN A 154 -14.90 14.48 4.70
N PHE A 155 -13.90 13.61 4.69
CA PHE A 155 -14.08 12.17 4.48
C PHE A 155 -14.02 11.41 5.80
N GLU A 156 -14.76 10.30 5.87
CA GLU A 156 -14.64 9.36 6.98
C GLU A 156 -13.21 8.79 7.05
N PRO A 157 -12.61 8.70 8.25
CA PRO A 157 -11.31 8.08 8.42
C PRO A 157 -11.39 6.56 8.14
N ILE A 158 -10.26 5.97 7.76
CA ILE A 158 -10.15 4.52 7.61
C ILE A 158 -10.10 3.89 9.00
N ASN A 159 -10.92 2.87 9.23
CA ASN A 159 -10.71 1.91 10.30
C ASN A 159 -9.61 0.94 9.88
N TRP A 160 -8.42 1.15 10.44
CA TRP A 160 -7.24 0.36 10.11
C TRP A 160 -7.22 -1.03 10.78
N GLN A 161 -8.07 -1.29 11.78
CA GLN A 161 -8.19 -2.63 12.37
C GLN A 161 -8.73 -3.63 11.34
N VAL A 162 -8.14 -4.83 11.31
CA VAL A 162 -8.55 -5.96 10.46
C VAL A 162 -8.64 -7.26 11.24
#